data_AF-A0A1I0B4W6-F1
#
_entry.id   AF-A0A1I0B4W6-F1
#
_cell.length_a   1.000
_cell.length_b   1.000
_cell.length_c   1.000
_cell.angle_alpha   90.00
_cell.angle_beta   90.00
_cell.angle_gamma   90.00
#
_symmetry.space_group_name_H-M   'P 1'
#
loop_
_entity.id
_entity.type
_entity.pdbx_description
1 polymer ?
#
loop_
_entity_poly.entity_id
_entity_poly.type
_entity_poly.pdbx_seq_one_letter_code
_entity_poly.pdbx_strand_id
1 'polypeptide(L)'
;MQTKLRTYEIVPNTNISFPIGTILTVENLYDVLNFSSIFSKHKKHGIDINRLLKALVSYKLRDNFSIKKAHEWITRDEVLELFDLATFNITD
;
A
#
# COMPACT_ATOMS: atom_id res chain seq x y z
N MET A 1 0.58 23.04 26.14
CA MET A 1 -0.30 22.24 27.04
C MET A 1 -0.07 20.78 26.68
N GLN A 2 0.53 19.98 27.55
CA GLN A 2 0.92 18.60 27.24
C GLN A 2 -0.25 17.65 27.52
N THR A 3 -0.72 16.94 26.50
CA THR A 3 -1.87 16.02 26.62
C THR A 3 -1.47 14.79 27.44
N LYS A 4 -2.10 14.59 28.60
CA LYS A 4 -1.87 13.41 29.44
C LYS A 4 -2.58 12.21 28.83
N LEU A 5 -1.83 11.19 28.44
CA LEU A 5 -2.41 9.93 27.94
C LEU A 5 -3.27 9.29 29.04
N ARG A 6 -4.48 8.85 28.69
CA ARG A 6 -5.44 8.24 29.62
C ARG A 6 -5.43 6.72 29.60
N THR A 7 -4.65 6.12 28.71
CA THR A 7 -4.56 4.67 28.57
C THR A 7 -3.57 4.15 29.60
N TYR A 8 -4.07 3.47 30.63
CA TYR A 8 -3.26 2.91 31.72
C TYR A 8 -2.76 1.49 31.39
N GLU A 9 -3.50 0.75 30.57
CA GLU A 9 -3.17 -0.62 30.13
C GLU A 9 -3.57 -0.83 28.66
N ILE A 10 -2.73 -1.56 27.92
CA ILE A 10 -2.99 -1.93 26.53
C ILE A 10 -3.48 -3.37 26.51
N VAL A 11 -4.77 -3.56 26.22
CA VAL A 11 -5.36 -4.90 26.06
C VAL A 11 -5.41 -5.26 24.57
N PRO A 12 -4.82 -6.40 24.15
CA PRO A 12 -4.92 -6.84 22.77
C PRO A 12 -6.37 -7.16 22.42
N ASN A 13 -6.80 -6.75 21.23
CA ASN A 13 -8.11 -7.08 20.69
C ASN A 13 -7.96 -7.74 19.32
N THR A 14 -9.03 -8.39 18.86
CA THR A 14 -9.07 -9.10 17.56
C THR A 14 -9.50 -8.19 16.41
N ASN A 15 -9.64 -6.89 16.64
CA ASN A 15 -10.06 -5.95 15.60
C ASN A 15 -8.90 -5.72 14.63
N ILE A 16 -9.25 -5.59 13.36
CA ILE A 16 -8.33 -5.23 12.29
C ILE A 16 -8.51 -3.76 11.93
N SER A 17 -7.40 -3.09 11.62
CA SER A 17 -7.40 -1.68 11.20
C SER A 17 -7.03 -1.56 9.73
N PHE A 18 -7.87 -0.87 8.97
CA PHE A 18 -7.67 -0.61 7.54
C PHE A 18 -7.26 0.84 7.28
N PRO A 19 -6.18 1.10 6.52
CA PRO A 19 -5.74 2.45 6.20
C PRO A 19 -6.59 3.04 5.08
N ILE A 20 -7.55 3.88 5.45
CA ILE A 20 -8.46 4.50 4.48
C ILE A 20 -7.74 5.31 3.40
N GLY A 21 -6.64 5.99 3.75
CA GLY A 21 -5.85 6.77 2.80
C GLY A 21 -5.25 5.90 1.69
N THR A 22 -4.67 4.75 2.03
CA THR A 22 -4.11 3.82 1.05
C THR A 22 -5.19 3.25 0.13
N ILE A 23 -6.35 2.92 0.68
CA ILE A 23 -7.50 2.42 -0.11
C ILE A 23 -7.93 3.48 -1.13
N LEU A 24 -8.10 4.74 -0.69
CA LEU A 24 -8.47 5.85 -1.57
C LEU A 24 -7.40 6.11 -2.65
N THR A 25 -6.12 6.02 -2.33
CA THR A 25 -5.03 6.14 -3.31
C THR A 25 -5.11 5.05 -4.37
N VAL A 26 -5.33 3.78 -3.96
CA VAL A 26 -5.46 2.66 -4.90
C VAL A 26 -6.68 2.83 -5.79
N GLU A 27 -7.82 3.28 -5.25
CA GLU A 27 -9.01 3.57 -6.06
C GLU A 27 -8.75 4.65 -7.09
N ASN A 28 -8.15 5.78 -6.68
CA ASN A 28 -7.82 6.87 -7.60
C ASN A 28 -6.85 6.43 -8.72
N LEU A 29 -5.82 5.65 -8.38
CA LEU A 29 -4.89 5.10 -9.39
C LEU A 29 -5.61 4.16 -10.36
N TYR A 30 -6.56 3.37 -9.87
CA TYR A 30 -7.35 2.47 -10.69
C TYR A 30 -8.17 3.21 -11.74
N ASP A 31 -8.68 4.38 -11.39
CA ASP A 31 -9.48 5.23 -12.25
C ASP A 31 -8.59 5.99 -13.25
N VAL A 32 -7.52 6.63 -12.78
CA VAL A 32 -6.56 7.37 -13.63
C VAL A 32 -5.91 6.47 -14.68
N LEU A 33 -5.55 5.23 -14.31
CA LEU A 33 -4.91 4.28 -15.22
C LEU A 33 -5.93 3.38 -15.96
N ASN A 34 -7.23 3.60 -15.74
CA ASN A 34 -8.33 2.84 -16.33
C ASN A 34 -8.16 1.31 -16.20
N PHE A 35 -7.63 0.87 -15.05
CA PHE A 35 -7.39 -0.55 -14.76
C PHE A 35 -8.68 -1.36 -14.73
N SER A 36 -9.80 -0.71 -14.41
CA SER A 36 -11.12 -1.34 -14.50
C SER A 36 -11.37 -1.92 -15.89
N SER A 37 -11.08 -1.18 -16.96
CA SER A 37 -11.30 -1.67 -18.33
C SER A 37 -10.42 -2.86 -18.72
N ILE A 38 -9.21 -2.94 -18.14
CA ILE A 38 -8.22 -3.97 -18.43
C ILE A 38 -8.60 -5.26 -17.71
N PHE A 39 -8.85 -5.17 -16.40
CA PHE A 39 -9.07 -6.36 -15.57
C PHE A 39 -10.52 -6.85 -15.57
N SER A 40 -11.51 -6.02 -15.92
CA SER A 40 -12.92 -6.44 -16.01
C SER A 40 -13.17 -7.61 -16.96
N LYS A 41 -12.29 -7.84 -17.94
CA LYS A 41 -12.34 -8.99 -18.86
C LYS A 41 -12.08 -10.34 -18.16
N HIS A 42 -11.51 -10.33 -16.95
CA HIS A 42 -11.00 -11.51 -16.25
C HIS A 42 -11.93 -11.98 -15.12
N LYS A 43 -13.24 -11.75 -15.23
CA LYS A 43 -14.23 -12.17 -14.24
C LYS A 43 -14.38 -13.69 -14.22
N LYS A 44 -14.17 -14.32 -13.05
CA LYS A 44 -14.41 -15.76 -12.82
C LYS A 44 -15.39 -15.93 -11.66
N HIS A 45 -16.38 -16.82 -11.80
CA HIS A 45 -17.34 -17.18 -10.74
C HIS A 45 -18.17 -16.02 -10.15
N GLY A 46 -18.48 -14.99 -10.92
CA GLY A 46 -19.37 -13.91 -10.46
C GLY A 46 -18.70 -12.83 -9.59
N ILE A 47 -17.47 -13.05 -9.13
CA ILE A 47 -16.69 -12.09 -8.34
C ILE A 47 -16.00 -11.10 -9.29
N ASP A 48 -16.23 -9.81 -9.07
CA ASP A 48 -15.49 -8.75 -9.76
C ASP A 48 -14.03 -8.74 -9.30
N ILE A 49 -13.12 -9.14 -10.19
CA ILE A 49 -11.69 -9.22 -9.92
C ILE A 49 -11.09 -7.86 -9.56
N ASN A 50 -11.69 -6.75 -10.01
CA ASN A 50 -11.23 -5.41 -9.66
C ASN A 50 -11.35 -5.15 -8.16
N ARG A 51 -12.44 -5.61 -7.52
CA ARG A 51 -12.62 -5.49 -6.07
C ARG A 51 -11.53 -6.25 -5.31
N LEU A 52 -11.20 -7.45 -5.78
CA LEU A 52 -10.14 -8.26 -5.19
C LEU A 52 -8.77 -7.59 -5.35
N LEU A 53 -8.45 -7.10 -6.54
CA LEU A 53 -7.17 -6.42 -6.82
C LEU A 53 -7.01 -5.15 -5.99
N LYS A 54 -8.05 -4.30 -5.91
CA LYS A 54 -8.04 -3.10 -5.06
C LYS A 54 -7.77 -3.46 -3.60
N ALA A 55 -8.42 -4.50 -3.07
CA ALA A 55 -8.21 -4.96 -1.70
C ALA A 55 -6.78 -5.48 -1.46
N LEU A 56 -6.26 -6.33 -2.35
CA LEU A 56 -4.92 -6.91 -2.24
C LEU A 56 -3.82 -5.86 -2.36
N VAL A 57 -3.94 -4.95 -3.33
CA VAL A 57 -2.97 -3.86 -3.53
C VAL A 57 -2.99 -2.89 -2.35
N SER A 58 -4.17 -2.53 -1.85
CA SER A 58 -4.29 -1.66 -0.66
C SER A 58 -3.64 -2.30 0.57
N TYR A 59 -3.84 -3.60 0.76
CA TYR A 59 -3.19 -4.37 1.82
C TYR A 59 -1.66 -4.42 1.64
N LYS A 60 -1.18 -4.68 0.42
CA LYS A 60 0.26 -4.77 0.15
C LYS A 60 0.97 -3.43 0.32
N LEU A 61 0.34 -2.34 -0.11
CA LEU A 61 0.85 -0.99 0.09
C LEU A 61 0.86 -0.62 1.57
N ARG A 62 -0.18 -0.99 2.34
CA ARG A 62 -0.21 -0.85 3.81
C ARG A 62 1.01 -1.50 4.48
N ASP A 63 1.29 -2.76 4.15
CA ASP A 63 2.38 -3.51 4.78
C ASP A 63 3.78 -3.00 4.39
N ASN A 64 3.89 -2.25 3.29
CA ASN A 64 5.14 -1.73 2.75
C ASN A 64 5.42 -0.25 3.10
N PHE A 65 4.64 0.41 3.97
CA PHE A 65 4.92 1.80 4.41
C PHE A 65 6.20 1.97 5.25
N SER A 66 6.97 0.91 5.48
CA SER A 66 8.31 1.07 6.03
C SER A 66 9.17 1.79 4.98
N ILE A 67 9.44 3.07 5.22
CA ILE A 67 10.36 3.89 4.43
C ILE A 67 11.70 3.13 4.25
N LYS A 68 12.15 2.44 5.30
CA LYS A 68 13.34 1.57 5.26
C LYS A 68 13.19 0.39 4.28
N LYS A 69 12.07 -0.34 4.30
CA LYS A 69 11.86 -1.45 3.34
C LYS A 69 11.64 -0.96 1.90
N ALA A 70 11.00 0.19 1.73
CA ALA A 70 10.86 0.83 0.44
C ALA A 70 12.23 1.26 -0.10
N HIS A 71 13.07 1.83 0.75
CA HIS A 71 14.45 2.16 0.43
C HIS A 71 15.25 0.92 0.00
N GLU A 72 15.26 -0.12 0.82
CA GLU A 72 15.92 -1.41 0.54
C GLU A 72 15.44 -2.06 -0.77
N TRP A 73 14.21 -1.78 -1.21
CA TRP A 73 13.69 -2.25 -2.49
C TRP A 73 14.14 -1.37 -3.65
N ILE A 74 14.08 -0.03 -3.53
CA ILE A 74 14.45 0.89 -4.61
C ILE A 74 15.96 0.88 -4.87
N THR A 75 16.79 0.69 -3.84
CA THR A 75 18.27 0.70 -3.97
C THR A 75 18.87 -0.57 -4.56
N ARG A 76 18.05 -1.50 -5.07
CA ARG A 76 18.56 -2.70 -5.77
C ARG A 76 19.04 -2.32 -7.16
N ASP A 77 20.16 -2.87 -7.59
CA ASP A 77 20.79 -2.54 -8.88
C ASP A 77 19.81 -2.67 -10.05
N GLU A 78 18.98 -3.71 -10.07
CA GLU A 78 18.02 -3.92 -11.17
C GLU A 78 16.90 -2.88 -11.18
N VAL A 79 16.51 -2.36 -10.02
CA VAL A 79 15.48 -1.33 -9.89
C VAL A 79 16.05 0.04 -10.26
N LEU A 80 17.28 0.34 -9.81
CA LEU A 80 17.97 1.58 -10.17
C LEU A 80 18.21 1.66 -11.69
N GLU A 81 18.67 0.57 -12.31
CA GLU A 81 18.89 0.50 -13.75
C GLU A 81 17.57 0.63 -14.53
N LEU A 82 16.52 -0.08 -14.13
CA LEU A 82 15.23 -0.06 -14.81
C LEU A 82 14.59 1.34 -14.85
N PHE A 83 14.82 2.14 -13.81
CA PHE A 83 14.22 3.46 -13.64
C PHE A 83 15.21 4.62 -13.87
N ASP A 84 16.44 4.35 -14.30
CA ASP A 84 17.51 5.33 -14.54
C ASP A 84 17.76 6.25 -13.32
N LEU A 85 17.94 5.63 -12.14
CA LEU A 85 18.14 6.33 -10.87
C LEU A 85 19.58 6.15 -10.35
N ALA A 86 20.18 7.24 -9.86
CA ALA A 86 21.44 7.17 -9.10
C ALA A 86 21.19 6.58 -7.70
N THR A 87 22.20 5.94 -7.11
CA THR A 87 22.12 5.46 -5.72
C THR A 87 21.94 6.62 -4.74
N PHE A 88 21.05 6.46 -3.77
CA PHE A 88 20.79 7.44 -2.71
C PHE A 88 20.66 6.71 -1.37
N ASN A 89 20.83 7.45 -0.26
CA ASN A 89 20.67 6.95 1.12
C ASN A 89 19.67 7.84 1.87
N ILE A 90 18.90 7.24 2.78
CA ILE A 90 18.02 7.99 3.70
C ILE A 90 18.77 8.16 5.03
N THR A 91 19.08 9.40 5.42
CA THR A 91 19.58 9.71 6.77
C THR A 91 18.45 9.53 7.79
N ASP A 92 18.77 8.86 8.91
CA ASP A 92 17.87 8.59 10.05
C ASP A 92 17.26 9.87 10.67
#